data_AF-A0AAD3TYI2-F1
#
_entry.id   AF-A0AAD3TYI2-F1
#
_cell.length_a   1.000
_cell.length_b   1.000
_cell.length_c   1.000
_cell.angle_alpha   90.00
_cell.angle_beta   90.00
_cell.angle_gamma   90.00
#
_symmetry.space_group_name_H-M   'P 1'
#
loop_
_entity.id
_entity.type
_entity.pdbx_description
1 polymer ?
#
loop_
_entity_poly.entity_id
_entity_poly.type
_entity_poly.pdbx_seq_one_letter_code
_entity_poly.pdbx_strand_id
1 'polypeptide(L)'
;MQPLPTVLPPPALPDGTVPTRTRERQANLERFQAELEFVQCLANPLYLHELHVQKYFEDPAFLEYLKYLEYWRKPEYVRFIVYPTCLVYLTLLKEKGFRDAMSDLGYVHTLIQKANRHHETWRAVPVAAAKEEPQLEKEKEVQVDVHSPDA
;
A
#
# COMPACT_ATOMS: atom_id res chain seq x y z
N MET A 1 26.69 20.72 1.94
CA MET A 1 25.25 20.56 2.24
C MET A 1 25.15 19.76 3.52
N GLN A 2 24.87 20.39 4.67
CA GLN A 2 24.58 19.61 5.88
C GLN A 2 23.25 18.89 5.66
N PRO A 3 23.13 17.58 5.94
CA PRO A 3 21.84 16.91 5.91
C PRO A 3 20.94 17.63 6.90
N LEU A 4 19.78 18.13 6.44
CA LEU A 4 18.78 18.68 7.33
C LEU A 4 18.46 17.62 8.39
N PRO A 5 18.42 17.98 9.68
CA PRO A 5 18.05 17.01 10.71
C PRO A 5 16.60 16.59 10.44
N THR A 6 16.41 15.34 10.02
CA THR A 6 15.09 14.73 9.74
C THR A 6 14.22 14.63 11.00
N VAL A 7 14.82 14.87 12.18
CA VAL A 7 14.16 14.86 13.48
C VAL A 7 13.85 16.30 13.89
N LEU A 8 12.56 16.61 14.02
CA LEU A 8 12.13 17.91 14.56
C LEU A 8 12.81 18.16 15.91
N PRO A 9 13.46 19.34 16.08
CA PRO A 9 14.06 19.69 17.36
C PRO A 9 12.96 19.67 18.44
N PRO A 10 13.28 19.21 19.66
CA PRO A 10 12.29 19.21 20.72
C PRO A 10 11.83 20.65 20.97
N PRO A 11 10.53 20.87 21.32
CA PRO A 11 10.02 22.20 21.55
C PRO A 11 10.84 22.89 22.63
N ALA A 12 11.19 24.15 22.40
CA ALA A 12 11.89 24.96 23.39
C ALA A 12 11.02 25.10 24.64
N LEU A 13 11.64 24.94 25.81
CA LEU A 13 10.99 25.21 27.09
C LEU A 13 10.71 26.73 27.20
N PRO A 14 9.78 27.16 28.09
CA PRO A 14 9.51 28.58 28.35
C PRO A 14 10.77 29.40 28.67
N ASP A 15 11.81 28.75 29.21
CA ASP A 15 13.11 29.32 29.55
C ASP A 15 14.09 29.44 28.36
N GLY A 16 13.65 29.14 27.13
CA GLY A 16 14.46 29.21 25.91
C GLY A 16 15.51 28.10 25.75
N THR A 17 15.61 27.18 26.72
CA THR A 17 16.48 26.01 26.63
C THR A 17 15.80 24.89 25.82
N VAL A 18 16.58 24.25 24.95
CA VAL A 18 16.12 23.09 24.18
C VAL A 18 16.53 21.83 24.95
N PRO A 19 15.58 21.00 25.43
CA PRO A 19 15.95 19.81 26.18
C PRO A 19 16.64 18.80 25.26
N THR A 20 17.90 18.48 25.56
CA THR A 20 18.66 17.46 24.81
C THR A 20 18.05 16.09 25.08
N ARG A 21 17.73 15.35 24.02
CA ARG A 21 17.21 13.98 24.14
C ARG A 21 18.32 13.05 24.62
N THR A 22 18.00 12.13 25.54
CA THR A 22 18.91 11.03 25.90
C THR A 22 19.27 10.20 24.66
N ARG A 23 20.49 9.65 24.61
CA ARG A 23 20.98 8.83 23.48
C ARG A 23 20.02 7.69 23.11
N GLU A 24 19.46 6.99 24.09
CA GLU A 24 18.50 5.91 23.87
C GLU A 24 17.21 6.40 23.20
N ARG A 25 16.69 7.53 23.66
CA ARG A 25 15.50 8.16 23.07
C ARG A 25 15.75 8.58 21.63
N GLN A 26 16.94 9.08 21.35
CA GLN A 26 17.35 9.47 20.00
C GLN A 26 17.42 8.24 19.07
N ALA A 27 18.06 7.15 19.52
CA ALA A 27 18.12 5.91 18.75
C ALA A 27 16.73 5.30 18.47
N ASN A 28 15.83 5.35 19.47
CA ASN A 28 14.45 4.87 19.30
C ASN A 28 13.66 5.72 18.30
N LEU A 29 13.87 7.04 18.28
CA LEU A 29 13.26 7.94 17.31
C LEU A 29 13.75 7.67 15.89
N GLU A 30 15.06 7.49 15.72
CA GLU A 30 15.66 7.18 14.42
C GLU A 30 15.12 5.85 13.87
N ARG A 31 15.05 4.82 14.72
CA ARG A 31 14.44 3.55 14.34
C ARG A 31 12.97 3.71 13.96
N PHE A 32 12.19 4.40 14.78
CA PHE A 32 10.77 4.62 14.51
C PHE A 32 10.54 5.35 13.17
N GLN A 33 11.35 6.38 12.91
CA GLN A 33 11.28 7.14 11.67
C GLN A 33 11.70 6.30 10.46
N ALA A 34 12.78 5.53 10.55
CA ALA A 34 13.22 4.63 9.50
C ALA A 34 12.15 3.57 9.18
N GLU A 35 11.53 2.98 10.21
CA GLU A 35 10.44 2.01 10.06
C GLU A 35 9.19 2.66 9.42
N LEU A 36 8.86 3.90 9.82
CA LEU A 36 7.73 4.66 9.28
C LEU A 36 7.91 5.00 7.80
N GLU A 37 9.10 5.47 7.42
CA GLU A 37 9.45 5.78 6.04
C GLU A 37 9.45 4.50 5.20
N PHE A 38 10.04 3.41 5.70
CA PHE A 38 10.03 2.12 5.03
C PHE A 38 8.61 1.62 4.75
N VAL A 39 7.73 1.62 5.75
CA VAL A 39 6.34 1.18 5.57
C VAL A 39 5.64 2.05 4.53
N GLN A 40 5.85 3.35 4.54
CA GLN A 40 5.25 4.24 3.55
C GLN A 40 5.79 4.01 2.13
N CYS A 41 7.06 3.64 1.97
CA CYS A 41 7.62 3.25 0.68
C CYS A 41 6.94 2.02 0.08
N LEU A 42 6.41 1.10 0.92
CA LEU A 42 5.63 -0.06 0.43
C LEU A 42 4.38 0.35 -0.35
N ALA A 43 3.86 1.58 -0.17
CA ALA A 43 2.73 2.09 -0.94
C ALA A 43 3.03 2.27 -2.44
N ASN A 44 4.31 2.25 -2.85
CA ASN A 44 4.70 2.38 -4.25
C ASN A 44 4.91 0.99 -4.90
N PRO A 45 4.10 0.60 -5.92
CA PRO A 45 4.26 -0.68 -6.60
C PRO A 45 5.63 -0.90 -7.24
N LEU A 46 6.28 0.17 -7.73
CA LEU A 46 7.63 0.06 -8.30
C LEU A 46 8.67 -0.29 -7.24
N TYR A 47 8.50 0.19 -6.01
CA TYR A 47 9.39 -0.17 -4.92
C TYR A 47 9.25 -1.65 -4.54
N LEU A 48 8.02 -2.19 -4.58
CA LEU A 48 7.79 -3.61 -4.36
C LEU A 48 8.45 -4.49 -5.43
N HIS A 49 8.45 -4.05 -6.68
CA HIS A 49 9.20 -4.71 -7.75
C HIS A 49 10.71 -4.72 -7.47
N GLU A 50 11.29 -3.59 -7.08
CA GLU A 50 12.72 -3.53 -6.74
C GLU A 50 13.09 -4.44 -5.56
N LEU A 51 12.21 -4.56 -4.55
CA LEU A 51 12.39 -5.52 -3.46
C LEU A 51 12.39 -6.98 -3.93
N HIS A 52 11.57 -7.29 -4.95
CA HIS A 52 11.57 -8.61 -5.58
C HIS A 52 12.87 -8.86 -6.34
N VAL A 53 13.33 -7.91 -7.17
CA VAL A 53 14.58 -8.02 -7.95
C VAL A 53 15.78 -8.21 -7.04
N GLN A 54 15.80 -7.53 -5.90
CA GLN A 54 16.84 -7.66 -4.87
C GLN A 54 16.69 -8.92 -4.00
N LYS A 55 15.70 -9.78 -4.27
CA LYS A 55 15.44 -11.07 -3.62
C LYS A 55 15.13 -11.00 -2.12
N TYR A 56 14.64 -9.87 -1.62
CA TYR A 56 14.24 -9.77 -0.20
C TYR A 56 13.07 -10.68 0.14
N PHE A 57 12.19 -11.02 -0.82
CA PHE A 57 11.05 -11.90 -0.57
C PHE A 57 11.42 -13.39 -0.42
N GLU A 58 12.65 -13.77 -0.79
CA GLU A 58 13.21 -15.11 -0.60
C GLU A 58 13.80 -15.28 0.82
N ASP A 59 14.24 -14.19 1.45
CA ASP A 59 14.85 -14.22 2.78
C ASP A 59 13.78 -14.39 3.89
N PRO A 60 13.83 -15.48 4.68
CA PRO A 60 12.90 -15.67 5.79
C PRO A 60 12.98 -14.57 6.85
N ALA A 61 14.16 -13.97 7.06
CA ALA A 61 14.32 -12.88 8.04
C ALA A 61 13.50 -11.65 7.63
N PHE A 62 13.44 -11.35 6.33
CA PHE A 62 12.62 -10.26 5.81
C PHE A 62 11.12 -10.55 5.97
N LEU A 63 10.69 -11.80 5.77
CA LEU A 63 9.28 -12.18 6.00
C LEU A 63 8.88 -12.08 7.48
N GLU A 64 9.79 -12.37 8.39
CA GLU A 64 9.58 -12.11 9.83
C GLU A 64 9.52 -10.61 10.13
N TYR A 65 10.34 -9.81 9.46
CA TYR A 65 10.29 -8.35 9.59
C TYR A 65 8.95 -7.78 9.10
N LEU A 66 8.37 -8.30 8.01
CA LEU A 66 7.02 -7.90 7.56
C LEU A 66 5.95 -8.22 8.60
N LYS A 67 6.06 -9.35 9.33
CA LYS A 67 5.16 -9.68 10.44
C LYS A 67 5.33 -8.71 11.60
N TYR A 68 6.57 -8.33 11.92
CA TYR A 68 6.84 -7.33 12.94
C TYR A 68 6.14 -6.00 12.60
N LEU A 69 6.19 -5.54 11.35
CA LEU A 69 5.55 -4.29 10.90
C LEU A 69 4.01 -4.28 11.03
N GLU A 70 3.35 -5.38 11.35
CA GLU A 70 1.90 -5.37 11.63
C GLU A 70 1.53 -4.51 12.86
N TYR A 71 2.50 -4.16 13.72
CA TYR A 71 2.26 -3.25 14.83
C TYR A 71 1.74 -1.87 14.36
N TRP A 72 2.09 -1.45 13.14
CA TRP A 72 1.64 -0.19 12.54
C TRP A 72 0.12 -0.11 12.37
N ARG A 73 -0.61 -1.24 12.43
CA ARG A 73 -2.08 -1.28 12.39
C ARG A 73 -2.75 -0.89 13.70
N LYS A 74 -2.03 -0.86 14.81
CA LYS A 74 -2.62 -0.46 16.10
C LYS A 74 -2.97 1.04 16.05
N PRO A 75 -4.07 1.47 16.66
CA PRO A 75 -4.56 2.85 16.58
C PRO A 75 -3.55 3.90 17.08
N GLU A 76 -2.62 3.48 17.94
CA GLU A 76 -1.53 4.32 18.45
C GLU A 76 -0.54 4.74 17.36
N TYR A 77 -0.28 3.86 16.39
CA TYR A 77 0.73 4.05 15.35
C TYR A 77 0.13 4.44 14.00
N VAL A 78 -1.07 3.96 13.66
CA VAL A 78 -1.76 4.29 12.39
C VAL A 78 -1.88 5.79 12.16
N ARG A 79 -2.01 6.59 13.23
CA ARG A 79 -2.12 8.06 13.14
C ARG A 79 -0.94 8.75 12.41
N PHE A 80 0.21 8.09 12.34
CA PHE A 80 1.41 8.62 11.69
C PHE A 80 1.52 8.23 10.20
N ILE A 81 0.65 7.32 9.73
CA ILE A 81 0.65 6.86 8.34
C ILE A 81 -0.04 7.90 7.46
N VAL A 82 0.68 8.39 6.45
CA VAL A 82 0.13 9.33 5.45
C VAL A 82 -0.51 8.59 4.28
N TYR A 83 0.10 7.48 3.84
CA TYR A 83 -0.34 6.71 2.68
C TYR A 83 -1.03 5.40 3.10
N PRO A 84 -2.37 5.31 3.11
CA PRO A 84 -3.08 4.13 3.64
C PRO A 84 -2.83 2.86 2.81
N THR A 85 -2.48 3.00 1.53
CA THR A 85 -2.22 1.88 0.61
C THR A 85 -1.10 0.96 1.10
N CYS A 86 -0.13 1.47 1.88
CA CYS A 86 0.95 0.64 2.42
C CYS A 86 0.43 -0.52 3.28
N LEU A 87 -0.62 -0.30 4.08
CA LEU A 87 -1.17 -1.33 4.97
C LEU A 87 -1.91 -2.42 4.18
N VAL A 88 -2.51 -2.05 3.04
CA VAL A 88 -3.13 -3.00 2.10
C VAL A 88 -2.05 -3.87 1.49
N TYR A 89 -0.99 -3.28 0.94
CA TYR A 89 0.12 -4.03 0.37
C TYR A 89 0.87 -4.88 1.39
N LEU A 90 1.00 -4.43 2.64
CA LEU A 90 1.52 -5.26 3.73
C LEU A 90 0.69 -6.56 3.90
N THR A 91 -0.62 -6.51 3.68
CA THR A 91 -1.47 -7.72 3.68
C THR A 91 -1.18 -8.60 2.49
N LEU A 92 -1.12 -8.00 1.29
CA LEU A 92 -0.94 -8.75 0.04
C LEU A 92 0.43 -9.42 -0.03
N LEU A 93 1.47 -8.79 0.52
CA LEU A 93 2.82 -9.37 0.59
C LEU A 93 2.90 -10.66 1.42
N LYS A 94 1.92 -10.95 2.26
CA LYS A 94 1.84 -12.23 2.98
C LYS A 94 1.50 -13.38 2.04
N GLU A 95 0.73 -13.11 0.99
CA GLU A 95 0.38 -14.09 -0.02
C GLU A 95 1.59 -14.37 -0.91
N LYS A 96 1.95 -15.66 -1.06
CA LYS A 96 3.06 -16.04 -1.94
C LYS A 96 2.76 -15.71 -3.40
N GLY A 97 1.52 -15.90 -3.85
CA GLY A 97 1.11 -15.59 -5.23
C GLY A 97 1.36 -14.13 -5.60
N PHE A 98 1.06 -13.20 -4.69
CA PHE A 98 1.33 -11.78 -4.92
C PHE A 98 2.82 -11.47 -4.98
N ARG A 99 3.65 -12.07 -4.12
CA ARG A 99 5.12 -11.90 -4.14
C ARG A 99 5.74 -12.39 -5.44
N ASP A 100 5.24 -13.51 -5.97
CA ASP A 100 5.67 -14.05 -7.25
C ASP A 100 5.20 -13.15 -8.40
N ALA A 101 3.97 -12.60 -8.31
CA ALA A 101 3.42 -11.68 -9.31
C ALA A 101 4.18 -10.33 -9.38
N MET A 102 4.82 -9.87 -8.30
CA MET A 102 5.68 -8.68 -8.31
C MET A 102 6.90 -8.81 -9.23
N SER A 103 7.25 -10.03 -9.67
CA SER A 103 8.30 -10.26 -10.66
C SER A 103 7.95 -9.69 -12.04
N ASP A 104 6.66 -9.70 -12.38
CA ASP A 104 6.20 -9.22 -13.68
C ASP A 104 5.95 -7.71 -13.66
N LEU A 105 6.77 -6.99 -14.41
CA LEU A 105 6.61 -5.54 -14.59
C LEU A 105 5.27 -5.17 -15.26
N GLY A 106 4.72 -6.06 -16.10
CA GLY A 106 3.38 -5.90 -16.67
C GLY A 106 2.32 -5.82 -15.58
N TYR A 107 2.31 -6.80 -14.67
CA TYR A 107 1.44 -6.79 -13.49
C TYR A 107 1.61 -5.51 -12.64
N VAL A 108 2.85 -5.07 -12.38
CA VAL A 108 3.13 -3.84 -11.62
C VAL A 108 2.52 -2.61 -12.29
N HIS A 109 2.63 -2.47 -13.62
CA HIS A 109 1.98 -1.39 -14.35
C HIS A 109 0.45 -1.43 -14.23
N THR A 110 -0.16 -2.62 -14.27
CA THR A 110 -1.62 -2.73 -14.06
C THR A 110 -2.04 -2.27 -12.66
N LEU A 111 -1.22 -2.52 -11.62
CA LEU A 111 -1.47 -2.02 -10.26
C LEU A 111 -1.39 -0.51 -10.18
N ILE A 112 -0.40 0.11 -10.82
CA ILE A 112 -0.28 1.56 -10.90
C ILE A 112 -1.50 2.16 -11.62
N GLN A 113 -1.91 1.58 -12.75
CA GLN A 113 -3.12 2.02 -13.47
C GLN A 113 -4.37 1.89 -12.59
N LYS A 114 -4.53 0.79 -11.85
CA LYS A 114 -5.64 0.59 -10.93
C LYS A 114 -5.64 1.64 -9.81
N ALA A 115 -4.49 1.94 -9.23
CA ALA A 115 -4.34 2.97 -8.22
C ALA A 115 -4.69 4.37 -8.78
N ASN A 116 -4.22 4.69 -9.98
CA ASN A 116 -4.53 5.97 -10.65
C ASN A 116 -6.03 6.11 -10.92
N ARG A 117 -6.68 5.10 -11.50
CA ARG A 117 -8.14 5.09 -11.72
C ARG A 117 -8.93 5.27 -10.43
N HIS A 118 -8.48 4.62 -9.35
CA HIS A 118 -9.08 4.80 -8.04
C HIS A 118 -8.94 6.25 -7.57
N HIS A 119 -7.77 6.86 -7.68
CA HIS A 119 -7.56 8.25 -7.27
C HIS A 119 -8.31 9.27 -8.14
N GLU A 120 -8.44 9.00 -9.44
CA GLU A 120 -9.25 9.80 -10.37
C GLU A 120 -10.73 9.79 -9.97
N THR A 121 -11.27 8.62 -9.64
CA THR A 121 -12.69 8.44 -9.30
C THR A 121 -13.02 8.81 -7.85
N TRP A 122 -12.07 8.66 -6.92
CA TRP A 122 -12.28 8.87 -5.48
C TRP A 122 -12.76 10.29 -5.11
N ARG A 123 -12.44 11.30 -5.91
CA ARG A 123 -12.95 12.67 -5.72
C ARG A 123 -14.02 13.09 -6.74
N ALA A 124 -14.25 12.30 -7.78
CA ALA A 124 -15.11 12.68 -8.91
C ALA A 124 -16.53 12.11 -8.84
N VAL A 125 -16.80 11.14 -7.96
CA VAL A 125 -18.15 10.56 -7.82
C VAL A 125 -18.95 11.28 -6.73
N PRO A 126 -19.87 12.21 -7.07
CA PRO A 126 -20.96 12.54 -6.17
C PRO A 126 -21.79 11.27 -5.95
N VAL A 127 -22.17 11.02 -4.68
CA VAL A 127 -22.89 9.85 -4.15
C VAL A 127 -24.14 9.42 -4.96
N ALA A 128 -24.62 10.25 -5.90
CA ALA A 128 -25.74 9.95 -6.78
C ALA A 128 -25.47 8.84 -7.83
N ALA A 129 -24.24 8.66 -8.30
CA ALA A 129 -23.97 7.75 -9.43
C ALA A 129 -23.72 6.28 -9.04
N ALA A 130 -23.60 5.95 -7.74
CA ALA A 130 -23.31 4.59 -7.27
C ALA A 130 -24.55 3.66 -7.19
N LYS A 131 -25.69 4.05 -7.79
CA LYS A 131 -26.93 3.26 -7.78
C LYS A 131 -27.13 2.34 -8.98
N GLU A 132 -26.23 2.34 -9.96
CA GLU A 132 -26.34 1.44 -11.11
C GLU A 132 -25.33 0.29 -10.97
N GLU A 133 -25.78 -0.80 -10.36
CA GLU A 133 -25.10 -2.09 -10.49
C GLU A 133 -25.23 -2.58 -11.95
N PRO A 134 -24.16 -3.12 -12.56
CA PRO A 134 -24.25 -3.71 -13.88
C PRO A 134 -25.06 -5.01 -13.78
N GLN A 135 -26.21 -5.03 -14.45
CA GLN A 135 -27.01 -6.23 -14.65
C GLN A 135 -26.16 -7.28 -15.37
N LEU A 136 -25.83 -8.35 -14.65
CA LEU A 136 -25.24 -9.56 -15.20
C LEU A 136 -26.24 -10.16 -16.19
N GLU A 137 -25.97 -10.01 -17.48
CA GLU A 137 -26.68 -10.69 -18.57
C GLU A 137 -26.63 -12.20 -18.31
N LYS A 138 -27.74 -12.73 -17.78
CA LYS A 138 -27.99 -14.16 -17.73
C LYS A 138 -28.44 -14.62 -19.11
N GLU A 139 -27.74 -15.66 -19.55
CA GLU A 139 -28.26 -16.76 -20.36
C GLU A 139 -28.54 -16.46 -21.85
N LYS A 140 -27.49 -16.69 -22.64
CA LYS A 140 -27.60 -17.55 -23.82
C LYS A 140 -28.37 -18.83 -23.44
N GLU A 141 -29.64 -18.90 -23.82
CA GLU A 141 -30.24 -20.18 -24.19
C GLU A 141 -30.62 -20.09 -25.67
N VAL A 142 -29.76 -20.73 -26.47
CA VAL A 142 -29.96 -20.97 -27.90
C VAL A 142 -31.12 -21.95 -28.02
N GLN A 143 -32.32 -21.44 -28.31
CA GLN A 143 -33.41 -22.30 -28.76
C GLN A 143 -33.23 -22.55 -30.26
N VAL A 144 -32.88 -23.80 -30.54
CA VAL A 144 -32.57 -24.36 -31.85
C VAL A 144 -33.81 -24.34 -32.74
N ASP A 145 -33.61 -23.81 -33.95
CA ASP A 145 -34.50 -23.89 -35.11
C ASP A 145 -35.10 -25.28 -35.30
N VAL A 146 -36.44 -25.38 -35.23
CA VAL A 146 -37.21 -26.38 -35.99
C VAL A 146 -38.53 -25.75 -36.42
N HIS A 147 -38.60 -25.18 -37.63
CA HIS A 147 -39.58 -25.60 -38.64
C HIS A 147 -39.25 -25.01 -40.02
N SER A 148 -39.00 -25.90 -40.98
CA SER A 148 -38.89 -25.62 -42.42
C SER A 148 -40.19 -25.05 -43.02
N PRO A 149 -40.10 -24.41 -44.21
CA PRO A 149 -41.22 -23.76 -44.88
C PRO A 149 -42.04 -24.77 -45.68
N ASP A 150 -43.36 -24.60 -45.77
CA ASP A 150 -44.11 -24.97 -46.98
C ASP A 150 -45.55 -24.40 -46.99
N ALA A 151 -45.95 -24.02 -48.21
CA ALA A 151 -47.27 -23.60 -48.73
C ALA A 151 -47.77 -22.16 -48.46
#